data_AF-A0A1A6GLV9-F1
#
_entry.id   AF-A0A1A6GLV9-F1
#
_cell.length_a   1.000
_cell.length_b   1.000
_cell.length_c   1.000
_cell.angle_alpha   90.00
_cell.angle_beta   90.00
_cell.angle_gamma   90.00
#
_symmetry.space_group_name_H-M   'P 1'
#
loop_
_entity.id
_entity.type
_entity.pdbx_description
1 polymer ?
#
loop_
_entity_poly.entity_id
_entity_poly.type
_entity_poly.pdbx_seq_one_letter_code
_entity_poly.pdbx_strand_id
1 'polypeptide(L)'
;MVYMFQYDSTHGKFNGAVKAEKGELVINRKAVTIFQEQDPTNNKWNNTGTKYVVESTVVFITMEKAGPHLKDGTKRVIISAPADEAPMFVMGVDHEKYDNSLKIVIHDNFCIVEGLMIIVHAITTIQKIMDGPSAKLWCDGHGAAQNIIPASTGSTKVVDKVIPVLN
;
A
#
# COMPACT_ATOMS: atom_id res chain seq x y z
N MET A 1 15.78 3.70 -11.46
CA MET A 1 15.12 4.42 -10.34
C MET A 1 15.14 5.94 -10.51
N VAL A 2 16.27 6.59 -10.79
CA VAL A 2 16.35 8.07 -10.99
C VAL A 2 15.29 8.60 -11.97
N TYR A 3 15.20 8.01 -13.17
CA TYR A 3 14.22 8.42 -14.18
C TYR A 3 12.76 8.34 -13.68
N MET A 4 12.37 7.19 -13.13
CA MET A 4 11.01 6.95 -12.63
C MET A 4 10.65 7.86 -11.46
N PHE A 5 11.62 8.26 -10.63
CA PHE A 5 11.38 9.20 -9.54
C PHE A 5 11.32 10.65 -10.04
N GLN A 6 12.10 11.00 -11.07
CA GLN A 6 12.15 12.36 -11.60
C GLN A 6 10.89 12.72 -12.39
N TYR A 7 10.29 11.75 -13.10
CA TYR A 7 9.19 11.95 -14.02
C TYR A 7 8.00 11.05 -13.69
N ASP A 8 6.88 11.65 -13.31
CA ASP A 8 5.63 10.96 -13.03
C ASP A 8 4.51 11.52 -13.94
N SER A 9 3.82 10.65 -14.67
CA SER A 9 2.76 11.05 -15.59
C SER A 9 1.49 11.56 -14.90
N THR A 10 1.30 11.22 -13.62
CA THR A 10 0.12 11.58 -12.81
C THR A 10 0.39 12.84 -11.98
N HIS A 11 1.55 12.91 -11.34
CA HIS A 11 1.91 13.96 -10.38
C HIS A 11 2.91 14.98 -10.93
N GLY A 12 3.37 14.79 -12.17
CA GLY A 12 4.31 15.67 -12.84
C GLY A 12 5.77 15.42 -12.45
N LYS A 13 6.62 16.39 -12.79
CA LYS A 13 8.07 16.30 -12.52
C LYS A 13 8.36 16.57 -11.05
N PHE A 14 9.26 15.79 -10.43
CA PHE A 14 9.75 16.09 -9.09
C PHE A 14 10.45 17.45 -9.04
N ASN A 15 10.02 18.32 -8.11
CA ASN A 15 10.51 19.71 -7.96
C ASN A 15 11.86 19.85 -7.24
N GLY A 16 12.59 18.75 -7.05
CA GLY A 16 13.93 18.74 -6.46
C GLY A 16 14.97 18.13 -7.38
N ALA A 17 16.16 17.88 -6.84
CA ALA A 17 17.23 17.20 -7.55
C ALA A 17 17.22 15.70 -7.22
N VAL A 18 17.34 14.85 -8.22
CA VAL A 18 17.58 13.41 -8.01
C VAL A 18 18.69 12.94 -8.94
N LYS A 19 19.68 12.23 -8.39
CA LYS A 19 20.81 11.68 -9.15
C LYS A 19 21.24 10.34 -8.58
N ALA A 20 21.95 9.56 -9.40
CA ALA A 20 22.67 8.39 -8.94
C ALA A 20 24.11 8.81 -8.62
N GLU A 21 24.60 8.46 -7.44
CA GLU A 21 25.97 8.75 -7.02
C GLU A 21 26.48 7.62 -6.14
N LYS A 22 27.65 7.05 -6.46
CA LYS A 22 28.31 5.98 -5.69
C LYS A 22 27.41 4.75 -5.40
N GLY A 23 26.52 4.40 -6.32
CA GLY A 23 25.60 3.27 -6.16
C GLY A 23 24.35 3.58 -5.31
N GLU A 24 24.18 4.83 -4.88
CA GLU A 24 23.03 5.29 -4.09
C GLU A 24 22.13 6.24 -4.90
N LEU A 25 20.88 6.36 -4.47
CA LEU A 25 19.96 7.39 -4.94
C LEU A 25 20.14 8.63 -4.08
N VAL A 26 20.61 9.73 -4.63
CA VAL A 26 20.71 11.00 -3.90
C VAL A 26 19.52 11.86 -4.25
N ILE A 27 18.63 12.07 -3.27
CA ILE A 27 17.47 12.95 -3.38
C ILE A 27 17.80 14.25 -2.64
N ASN A 28 17.89 15.34 -3.40
CA ASN A 28 18.42 16.62 -2.98
C ASN A 28 19.86 16.49 -2.45
N ARG A 29 20.03 16.41 -1.13
CA ARG A 29 21.32 16.24 -0.44
C ARG A 29 21.35 15.00 0.46
N LYS A 30 20.33 14.15 0.36
CA LYS A 30 20.18 12.95 1.19
C LYS A 30 20.45 11.72 0.32
N ALA A 31 21.45 10.94 0.71
CA ALA A 31 21.71 9.65 0.11
C ALA A 31 20.72 8.61 0.61
N VAL A 32 20.23 7.78 -0.29
CA VAL A 32 19.31 6.67 -0.04
C VAL A 32 19.93 5.42 -0.63
N THR A 33 20.22 4.45 0.25
CA THR A 33 20.74 3.15 -0.13
C THR A 33 19.69 2.38 -0.92
N ILE A 34 20.11 1.72 -2.01
CA ILE A 34 19.24 0.92 -2.87
C ILE A 34 19.62 -0.55 -2.72
N PHE A 35 18.62 -1.42 -2.62
CA PHE A 35 18.76 -2.86 -2.73
C PHE A 35 18.01 -3.35 -3.97
N GLN A 36 18.47 -4.46 -4.56
CA GLN A 36 17.80 -5.11 -5.68
C GLN A 36 17.62 -6.60 -5.38
N GLU A 37 16.99 -6.88 -4.25
CA GLU A 37 16.75 -8.24 -3.76
C GLU A 37 15.32 -8.66 -4.08
N GLN A 38 15.16 -9.87 -4.61
CA GLN A 38 13.85 -10.48 -4.80
C GLN A 38 13.32 -11.10 -3.50
N ASP A 39 14.21 -11.68 -2.70
CA ASP A 39 13.90 -12.25 -1.40
C ASP A 39 14.04 -11.17 -0.31
N PRO A 40 12.98 -10.87 0.46
CA PRO A 40 13.02 -9.82 1.47
C PRO A 40 14.02 -10.10 2.60
N THR A 41 14.44 -11.36 2.80
CA THR A 41 15.45 -11.74 3.79
C THR A 41 16.86 -11.28 3.43
N ASN A 42 17.16 -11.00 2.16
CA ASN A 42 18.47 -10.52 1.72
C ASN A 42 18.64 -9.01 1.90
N ASN A 43 17.56 -8.29 2.22
CA ASN A 43 17.63 -6.85 2.44
C ASN A 43 18.32 -6.54 3.77
N LYS A 44 19.53 -5.98 3.69
CA LYS A 44 20.37 -5.66 4.85
C LYS A 44 19.96 -4.35 5.51
N TRP A 45 18.74 -4.28 6.05
CA TRP A 45 18.17 -3.07 6.66
C TRP A 45 19.04 -2.49 7.79
N ASN A 46 19.70 -3.34 8.57
CA ASN A 46 20.61 -2.94 9.66
C ASN A 46 21.73 -1.99 9.19
N ASN A 47 22.28 -2.24 8.00
CA ASN A 47 23.38 -1.45 7.44
C ASN A 47 22.99 0.02 7.18
N THR A 48 21.68 0.28 7.12
CA THR A 48 21.11 1.62 6.85
C THR A 48 20.49 2.26 8.09
N GLY A 49 20.42 1.54 9.22
CA GLY A 49 19.71 1.99 10.42
C GLY A 49 18.19 2.09 10.25
N THR A 50 17.61 1.36 9.29
CA THR A 50 16.18 1.37 9.01
C THR A 50 15.40 0.78 10.19
N LYS A 51 14.45 1.55 10.72
CA LYS A 51 13.59 1.14 11.85
C LYS A 51 12.18 0.75 11.42
N TYR A 52 11.70 1.31 10.31
CA TYR A 52 10.35 1.12 9.81
C TYR A 52 10.45 0.80 8.32
N VAL A 53 9.82 -0.29 7.91
CA VAL A 53 9.76 -0.71 6.51
C VAL A 53 8.34 -0.54 6.00
N VAL A 54 8.19 0.05 4.82
CA VAL A 54 6.91 0.09 4.10
C VAL A 54 6.94 -1.03 3.07
N GLU A 55 6.06 -2.01 3.24
CA GLU A 55 5.87 -3.12 2.31
C GLU A 55 4.81 -2.73 1.27
N SER A 56 5.27 -2.42 0.06
CA SER A 56 4.45 -1.91 -1.04
C SER A 56 4.61 -2.69 -2.34
N THR A 57 5.05 -3.94 -2.26
CA THR A 57 5.11 -4.86 -3.40
C THR A 57 3.76 -5.49 -3.71
N VAL A 58 2.83 -5.49 -2.74
CA VAL A 58 1.53 -6.19 -2.79
C VAL A 58 1.67 -7.73 -2.83
N VAL A 59 2.90 -8.25 -2.75
CA VAL A 59 3.19 -9.70 -2.74
C VAL A 59 3.30 -10.23 -1.31
N PHE A 60 3.90 -9.45 -0.40
CA PHE A 60 4.15 -9.83 0.99
C PHE A 60 3.09 -9.27 1.95
N ILE A 61 1.81 -9.62 1.71
CA ILE A 61 0.65 -9.06 2.44
C ILE A 61 0.18 -9.87 3.66
N THR A 62 0.90 -10.93 4.03
CA THR A 62 0.64 -11.71 5.25
C THR A 62 1.73 -11.47 6.29
N MET A 63 1.43 -11.72 7.57
CA MET A 63 2.44 -11.54 8.63
C MET A 63 3.66 -12.44 8.41
N GLU A 64 3.44 -13.68 7.95
CA GLU A 64 4.53 -14.61 7.63
C GLU A 64 5.43 -14.06 6.51
N LYS A 65 4.83 -13.57 5.43
CA LYS A 65 5.55 -13.08 4.25
C LYS A 65 6.25 -11.75 4.47
N ALA A 66 5.69 -10.88 5.30
CA ALA A 66 6.28 -9.59 5.67
C ALA A 66 7.29 -9.72 6.82
N GLY A 67 7.17 -10.77 7.65
CA GLY A 67 8.02 -11.05 8.80
C GLY A 67 9.54 -11.01 8.51
N PRO A 68 10.04 -11.49 7.36
CA PRO A 68 11.43 -11.31 6.94
C PRO A 68 12.00 -9.89 7.09
N HIS A 69 11.19 -8.84 6.89
CA HIS A 69 11.65 -7.45 7.04
C HIS A 69 11.92 -7.06 8.50
N LEU A 70 11.35 -7.77 9.49
CA LEU A 70 11.55 -7.51 10.93
C LEU A 70 12.89 -8.04 11.45
N LYS A 71 13.70 -8.68 10.61
CA LYS A 71 15.05 -9.10 10.97
C LYS A 71 15.97 -7.88 11.10
N ASP A 72 17.08 -8.09 11.82
CA ASP A 72 18.24 -7.20 11.83
C ASP A 72 17.95 -5.72 12.14
N GLY A 73 17.24 -5.46 13.24
CA GLY A 73 17.11 -4.11 13.82
C GLY A 73 15.92 -3.28 13.33
N THR A 74 15.19 -3.76 12.32
CA THR A 74 13.89 -3.19 11.95
C THR A 74 12.89 -3.40 13.07
N LYS A 75 12.19 -2.34 13.47
CA LYS A 75 11.21 -2.39 14.57
C LYS A 75 9.82 -2.75 14.10
N ARG A 76 9.40 -2.25 12.93
CA ARG A 76 8.03 -2.41 12.42
C ARG A 76 8.00 -2.48 10.91
N VAL A 77 6.98 -3.16 10.40
CA VAL A 77 6.64 -3.23 8.98
C VAL A 77 5.22 -2.72 8.81
N ILE A 78 5.01 -1.84 7.83
CA ILE A 78 3.71 -1.29 7.45
C ILE A 78 3.36 -1.88 6.09
N ILE A 79 2.33 -2.71 6.03
CA ILE A 79 1.83 -3.27 4.78
C ILE A 79 0.88 -2.24 4.16
N SER A 80 1.17 -1.79 2.94
CA SER A 80 0.39 -0.74 2.23
C SER A 80 -0.81 -1.28 1.44
N ALA A 81 -1.32 -2.44 1.85
CA ALA A 81 -2.47 -3.12 1.26
C ALA A 81 -3.30 -3.80 2.36
N PRO A 82 -4.58 -4.12 2.11
CA PRO A 82 -5.38 -4.89 3.06
C PRO A 82 -4.71 -6.22 3.38
N ALA A 83 -4.53 -6.49 4.68
CA ALA A 83 -3.93 -7.71 5.19
C ALA A 83 -4.91 -8.33 6.20
N ASP A 84 -5.34 -9.56 5.93
CA ASP A 84 -6.39 -10.17 6.75
C ASP A 84 -5.96 -10.50 8.17
N GLU A 85 -4.68 -10.87 8.33
CA GLU A 85 -4.09 -11.34 9.58
C GLU A 85 -3.37 -10.23 10.37
N ALA A 86 -3.07 -9.10 9.74
CA ALA A 86 -2.39 -7.98 10.40
C ALA A 86 -3.42 -6.93 10.87
N PRO A 87 -3.20 -6.27 12.02
CA PRO A 87 -4.02 -5.13 12.42
C PRO A 87 -3.98 -4.05 11.33
N MET A 88 -5.16 -3.62 10.89
CA MET A 88 -5.33 -2.54 9.92
C MET A 88 -5.68 -1.26 10.65
N PHE A 89 -5.08 -0.15 10.22
CA PHE A 89 -5.37 1.17 10.77
C PHE A 89 -5.63 2.18 9.65
N VAL A 90 -6.58 3.07 9.90
CA VAL A 90 -7.00 4.20 9.10
C VAL A 90 -6.82 5.45 9.94
N MET A 91 -5.96 6.35 9.46
CA MET A 91 -5.69 7.64 10.09
C MET A 91 -6.99 8.46 10.20
N GLY A 92 -7.23 9.05 11.36
CA GLY A 92 -8.47 9.77 11.67
C GLY A 92 -9.67 8.89 12.01
N VAL A 93 -9.56 7.56 11.88
CA VAL A 93 -10.63 6.63 12.22
C VAL A 93 -10.22 5.77 13.39
N ASP A 94 -9.26 4.85 13.19
CA ASP A 94 -8.82 3.90 14.21
C ASP A 94 -7.35 3.98 14.63
N HIS A 95 -6.59 4.89 14.04
CA HIS A 95 -5.17 5.05 14.36
C HIS A 95 -4.87 5.28 15.85
N GLU A 96 -5.82 5.78 16.65
CA GLU A 96 -5.65 5.91 18.10
C GLU A 96 -5.76 4.55 18.81
N LYS A 97 -6.57 3.58 18.31
CA LYS A 97 -6.63 2.19 18.81
C LYS A 97 -5.31 1.45 18.70
N TYR A 98 -4.34 2.00 17.98
CA TYR A 98 -2.95 1.72 18.24
C TYR A 98 -2.59 2.28 19.63
N ASP A 99 -3.12 1.61 20.66
CA ASP A 99 -3.04 1.86 22.10
C ASP A 99 -3.99 2.91 22.77
N ASN A 100 -5.19 3.24 22.22
CA ASN A 100 -6.52 3.47 22.88
C ASN A 100 -7.61 4.20 22.02
N SER A 101 -8.89 3.78 22.20
CA SER A 101 -10.25 4.33 21.86
C SER A 101 -10.52 5.29 20.67
N LEU A 102 -11.61 5.06 19.91
CA LEU A 102 -12.01 5.85 18.71
C LEU A 102 -13.36 6.53 18.80
N LYS A 103 -13.57 7.49 17.88
CA LYS A 103 -14.89 8.04 17.50
C LYS A 103 -15.01 8.24 15.97
N ILE A 104 -16.20 8.02 15.42
CA ILE A 104 -16.51 8.19 13.98
C ILE A 104 -17.78 9.00 13.82
N VAL A 105 -17.63 10.18 13.24
CA VAL A 105 -18.62 11.26 13.25
C VAL A 105 -19.97 10.91 12.62
N ILE A 106 -20.03 10.00 11.63
CA ILE A 106 -21.30 9.69 10.94
C ILE A 106 -22.11 8.63 11.70
N HIS A 107 -21.49 7.52 12.09
CA HIS A 107 -22.20 6.50 12.86
C HIS A 107 -22.61 7.01 14.25
N ASP A 108 -21.73 7.77 14.92
CA ASP A 108 -21.98 8.29 16.26
C ASP A 108 -23.18 9.23 16.34
N ASN A 109 -23.55 9.88 15.22
CA ASN A 109 -24.67 10.83 15.17
C ASN A 109 -25.95 10.25 14.57
N PHE A 110 -25.86 9.24 13.70
CA PHE A 110 -27.00 8.80 12.88
C PHE A 110 -27.29 7.30 12.93
N CYS A 111 -26.49 6.49 13.64
CA CYS A 111 -26.70 5.05 13.83
C CYS A 111 -27.01 4.30 12.52
N ILE A 112 -25.98 4.08 11.70
CA ILE A 112 -26.12 3.34 10.43
C ILE A 112 -26.67 1.93 10.69
N VAL A 113 -27.76 1.58 10.01
CA VAL A 113 -28.39 0.24 10.08
C VAL A 113 -27.86 -0.68 8.99
N GLU A 114 -27.76 -0.18 7.75
CA GLU A 114 -27.19 -0.90 6.61
C GLU A 114 -26.63 0.11 5.59
N GLY A 115 -25.64 -0.31 4.79
CA GLY A 115 -25.03 0.55 3.79
C GLY A 115 -24.39 -0.23 2.65
N LEU A 116 -24.62 0.21 1.41
CA LEU A 116 -23.95 -0.30 0.23
C LEU A 116 -22.96 0.74 -0.29
N MET A 117 -21.75 0.30 -0.66
CA MET A 117 -20.72 1.16 -1.22
C MET A 117 -20.42 0.77 -2.66
N ILE A 118 -20.39 1.78 -3.54
CA ILE A 118 -19.83 1.67 -4.89
C ILE A 118 -18.61 2.57 -4.95
N ILE A 119 -17.48 2.04 -5.40
CA ILE A 119 -16.25 2.80 -5.63
C ILE A 119 -16.02 2.89 -7.14
N VAL A 120 -16.03 4.11 -7.68
CA VAL A 120 -15.49 4.38 -9.01
C VAL A 120 -13.99 4.61 -8.85
N HIS A 121 -13.19 3.62 -9.22
CA HIS A 121 -11.74 3.59 -8.99
C HIS A 121 -10.96 3.85 -10.29
N ALA A 122 -9.87 4.61 -10.20
CA ALA A 122 -8.96 4.84 -11.33
C ALA A 122 -8.20 3.55 -11.73
N ILE A 123 -7.60 3.56 -12.91
CA ILE A 123 -6.77 2.44 -13.40
C ILE A 123 -5.55 2.27 -12.47
N THR A 124 -5.17 1.02 -12.17
CA THR A 124 -3.97 0.68 -11.40
C THR A 124 -3.01 -0.16 -12.24
N THR A 125 -1.86 -0.53 -11.67
CA THR A 125 -0.81 -1.29 -12.36
C THR A 125 -1.18 -2.76 -12.66
N ILE A 126 -2.25 -3.27 -12.06
CA ILE A 126 -2.68 -4.68 -12.23
C ILE A 126 -3.48 -4.87 -13.52
N GLN A 127 -4.23 -3.86 -13.96
CA GLN A 127 -5.04 -3.93 -15.18
C GLN A 127 -4.16 -3.91 -16.45
N LYS A 128 -4.73 -4.35 -17.57
CA LYS A 128 -4.02 -4.51 -18.84
C LYS A 128 -4.23 -3.32 -19.78
N ILE A 129 -3.23 -3.02 -20.60
CA ILE A 129 -3.36 -1.99 -21.64
C ILE A 129 -4.31 -2.48 -22.76
N MET A 130 -4.19 -3.75 -23.12
CA MET A 130 -5.01 -4.45 -24.12
C MET A 130 -5.60 -5.72 -23.50
N ASP A 131 -6.62 -6.27 -24.13
CA ASP A 131 -7.23 -7.52 -23.69
C ASP A 131 -6.20 -8.66 -23.55
N GLY A 132 -6.19 -9.31 -22.39
CA GLY A 132 -5.26 -10.38 -22.07
C GLY A 132 -5.62 -11.16 -20.81
N PRO A 133 -4.87 -12.23 -20.49
CA PRO A 133 -5.16 -13.05 -19.33
C PRO A 133 -4.94 -12.28 -18.02
N SER A 134 -5.84 -12.49 -17.06
CA SER A 134 -5.74 -11.98 -15.70
C SER A 134 -5.63 -13.13 -14.70
N ALA A 135 -4.75 -12.97 -13.70
CA ALA A 135 -4.54 -13.93 -12.63
C ALA A 135 -5.61 -13.84 -11.52
N LYS A 136 -6.40 -12.76 -11.49
CA LYS A 136 -7.40 -12.51 -10.43
C LYS A 136 -8.81 -12.84 -10.93
N LEU A 137 -9.36 -12.02 -11.81
CA LEU A 137 -10.66 -12.22 -12.44
C LEU A 137 -10.56 -11.95 -13.94
N TRP A 138 -11.32 -12.70 -14.74
CA TRP A 138 -11.38 -12.55 -16.19
C TRP A 138 -11.67 -11.11 -16.66
N CYS A 139 -12.59 -10.39 -15.99
CA CYS A 139 -12.92 -9.00 -16.31
C CYS A 139 -11.71 -8.04 -16.19
N ASP A 140 -10.78 -8.30 -15.27
CA ASP A 140 -9.57 -7.47 -15.10
C ASP A 140 -8.60 -7.59 -16.29
N GLY A 141 -8.84 -8.57 -17.18
CA GLY A 141 -8.07 -8.80 -18.39
C GLY A 141 -8.40 -7.84 -19.52
N HIS A 142 -9.53 -7.13 -19.47
CA HIS A 142 -9.92 -6.19 -20.52
C HIS A 142 -9.02 -4.94 -20.55
N GLY A 143 -8.92 -4.31 -21.72
CA GLY A 143 -8.20 -3.06 -21.92
C GLY A 143 -8.69 -1.96 -20.99
N ALA A 144 -7.84 -1.55 -20.04
CA ALA A 144 -8.21 -0.72 -18.89
C ALA A 144 -8.69 0.69 -19.27
N ALA A 145 -8.10 1.26 -20.32
CA ALA A 145 -8.43 2.62 -20.78
C ALA A 145 -9.69 2.68 -21.67
N GLN A 146 -10.29 1.52 -21.98
CA GLN A 146 -11.38 1.40 -22.96
C GLN A 146 -12.68 0.85 -22.35
N ASN A 147 -12.64 0.35 -21.11
CA ASN A 147 -13.75 -0.38 -20.50
C ASN A 147 -14.09 0.14 -19.10
N ILE A 148 -15.36 0.07 -18.74
CA ILE A 148 -15.80 0.11 -17.34
C ILE A 148 -15.73 -1.32 -16.83
N ILE A 149 -14.84 -1.60 -15.88
CA ILE A 149 -14.55 -2.97 -15.40
C ILE A 149 -15.14 -3.15 -14.00
N PRO A 150 -16.20 -3.97 -13.83
CA PRO A 150 -16.68 -4.35 -12.51
C PRO A 150 -15.62 -5.18 -11.78
N ALA A 151 -15.33 -4.81 -10.53
CA ALA A 151 -14.38 -5.52 -9.69
C ALA A 151 -14.92 -5.68 -8.27
N SER A 152 -14.64 -6.84 -7.66
CA SER A 152 -14.88 -7.03 -6.23
C SER A 152 -13.77 -6.39 -5.41
N THR A 153 -14.16 -5.77 -4.29
CA THR A 153 -13.23 -5.16 -3.34
C THR A 153 -13.47 -5.70 -1.93
N GLY A 154 -12.37 -5.90 -1.19
CA GLY A 154 -12.40 -6.20 0.24
C GLY A 154 -12.51 -4.96 1.12
N SER A 155 -12.59 -3.75 0.55
CA SER A 155 -12.60 -2.49 1.33
C SER A 155 -13.74 -2.41 2.35
N THR A 156 -14.91 -2.99 2.07
CA THR A 156 -16.01 -3.06 3.05
C THR A 156 -15.64 -3.89 4.27
N LYS A 157 -14.98 -5.04 4.08
CA LYS A 157 -14.48 -5.88 5.20
C LYS A 157 -13.49 -5.13 6.09
N VAL A 158 -12.76 -4.16 5.53
CA VAL A 158 -11.86 -3.30 6.31
C VAL A 158 -12.68 -2.37 7.18
N VAL A 159 -13.77 -1.78 6.66
CA VAL A 159 -14.69 -0.95 7.45
C VAL A 159 -15.22 -1.73 8.66
N ASP A 160 -15.67 -2.96 8.46
CA ASP A 160 -16.19 -3.82 9.53
C ASP A 160 -15.13 -4.12 10.62
N LYS A 161 -13.88 -4.32 10.21
CA LYS A 161 -12.76 -4.57 11.14
C LYS A 161 -12.36 -3.32 11.94
N VAL A 162 -12.31 -2.17 11.27
CA VAL A 162 -11.89 -0.88 11.83
C VAL A 162 -12.99 -0.30 12.72
N ILE A 163 -14.26 -0.58 12.38
CA ILE A 163 -15.48 -0.09 13.02
C ILE A 163 -16.37 -1.28 13.43
N PRO A 164 -16.07 -1.98 14.54
CA PRO A 164 -16.77 -3.22 14.89
C PRO A 164 -18.28 -3.09 15.12
N VAL A 165 -18.79 -1.89 15.38
CA VAL A 165 -20.23 -1.62 15.59
C VAL A 165 -21.03 -1.66 14.28
N LEU A 166 -20.37 -1.70 13.12
CA LEU A 166 -21.01 -1.79 11.80
C LEU A 166 -21.07 -3.23 11.25
N ASN A 167 -20.54 -4.20 11.99
CA ASN A 167 -20.49 -5.62 11.60
C ASN A 167 -21.72 -6.39 12.09
#